data_AF-A0A314YTP0-F1
#
_entry.id   AF-A0A314YTP0-F1
#
_cell.length_a   1.000
_cell.length_b   1.000
_cell.length_c   1.000
_cell.angle_alpha   90.00
_cell.angle_beta   90.00
_cell.angle_gamma   90.00
#
_symmetry.space_group_name_H-M   'P 1'
#
loop_
_entity.id
_entity.type
_entity.pdbx_description
1 polymer ?
#
loop_
_entity_poly.entity_id
_entity_poly.type
_entity_poly.pdbx_seq_one_letter_code
_entity_poly.pdbx_strand_id
1 'polypeptide(L)'
;MVKFIRELHGDLEVVYVGQLCLSWEFLQWQYEKAFELWESDPYGIRSYNEVADEFQQFQVLMQRFVENERFQGPRVENYVKNRCVMRNLLQVPVIRGDNLKEKKKARRKGKDAYAITSDILVEILEESIRIIWRFIRADKNANSTIACRKTRREELQDSDVKLLTEVQTDLLKKERKLKDTLRGGNCILKRFQKHEDEGSDHLYFFSQVDMKLVSRVLNMSSITTEQLVWCHNKLSKIHFVNRKIRVDPSFLLFPC
;
A
#
# COMPACT_ATOMS: atom_id res chain seq x y z
N MET A 1 11.21 -13.88 -30.90
CA MET A 1 10.15 -12.84 -30.75
C MET A 1 9.26 -13.08 -29.53
N VAL A 2 8.60 -14.24 -29.41
CA VAL A 2 7.68 -14.53 -28.27
C VAL A 2 8.37 -14.55 -26.90
N LYS A 3 9.61 -15.05 -26.81
CA LYS A 3 10.41 -15.04 -25.56
C LYS A 3 10.71 -13.62 -25.07
N PHE A 4 11.21 -12.77 -25.96
CA PHE A 4 11.51 -11.35 -25.67
C PHE A 4 10.27 -10.57 -25.21
N ILE A 5 9.12 -10.75 -25.86
CA ILE A 5 7.87 -10.06 -25.46
C ILE A 5 7.45 -10.47 -24.04
N ARG A 6 7.65 -11.74 -23.69
CA ARG A 6 7.33 -12.25 -22.35
C ARG A 6 8.28 -11.68 -21.29
N GLU A 7 9.58 -11.66 -21.57
CA GLU A 7 10.60 -11.08 -20.68
C GLU A 7 10.32 -9.60 -20.43
N LEU A 8 10.09 -8.82 -21.50
CA LEU A 8 9.72 -7.41 -21.39
C LEU A 8 8.44 -7.21 -20.56
N HIS A 9 7.42 -8.05 -20.73
CA HIS A 9 6.21 -7.97 -19.90
C HIS A 9 6.50 -8.24 -18.43
N GLY A 10 7.39 -9.19 -18.13
CA GLY A 10 7.88 -9.46 -16.77
C GLY A 10 8.57 -8.24 -16.17
N ASP A 11 9.50 -7.61 -16.90
CA ASP A 11 10.21 -6.42 -16.44
C ASP A 11 9.26 -5.25 -16.17
N LEU A 12 8.27 -5.04 -17.05
CA LEU A 12 7.23 -4.02 -16.85
C LEU A 12 6.35 -4.32 -15.63
N GLU A 13 6.05 -5.59 -15.38
CA GLU A 13 5.30 -6.02 -14.22
C GLU A 13 6.09 -5.76 -12.92
N VAL A 14 7.40 -6.02 -12.92
CA VAL A 14 8.28 -5.72 -11.78
C VAL A 14 8.28 -4.22 -11.47
N VAL A 15 8.36 -3.35 -12.48
CA VAL A 15 8.29 -1.89 -12.27
C VAL A 15 6.96 -1.47 -11.61
N TYR A 16 5.84 -2.01 -12.09
CA TYR A 16 4.53 -1.70 -11.52
C TYR A 16 4.36 -2.22 -10.10
N VAL A 17 4.67 -3.50 -9.87
CA VAL A 17 4.52 -4.15 -8.56
C VAL A 17 5.51 -3.56 -7.55
N GLY A 18 6.74 -3.28 -7.97
CA GLY A 18 7.73 -2.60 -7.15
C GLY A 18 7.27 -1.22 -6.71
N GLN A 19 6.74 -0.40 -7.64
CA GLN A 19 6.15 0.88 -7.25
C GLN A 19 4.99 0.67 -6.27
N LEU A 20 4.08 -0.26 -6.54
CA LEU A 20 2.92 -0.52 -5.68
C LEU A 20 3.33 -0.90 -4.24
N CYS A 21 4.31 -1.79 -4.10
CA CYS A 21 4.87 -2.18 -2.82
C CYS A 21 5.55 -1.00 -2.10
N LEU A 22 6.38 -0.24 -2.80
CA LEU A 22 7.08 0.93 -2.24
C LEU A 22 6.12 2.03 -1.80
N SER A 23 5.07 2.30 -2.57
CA SER A 23 4.03 3.27 -2.20
C SER A 23 3.34 2.87 -0.90
N TRP A 24 3.09 1.58 -0.71
CA TRP A 24 2.47 1.10 0.51
C TRP A 24 3.38 1.27 1.73
N GLU A 25 4.65 0.82 1.64
CA GLU A 25 5.63 1.00 2.73
C GLU A 25 5.77 2.49 3.11
N PHE A 26 5.88 3.36 2.10
CA PHE A 26 6.07 4.78 2.35
C PHE A 26 4.81 5.44 2.88
N LEU A 27 3.61 5.02 2.47
CA LEU A 27 2.36 5.55 3.01
C LEU A 27 2.16 5.16 4.48
N GLN A 28 2.49 3.92 4.86
CA GLN A 28 2.49 3.50 6.26
C GLN A 28 3.46 4.36 7.08
N TRP A 29 4.67 4.60 6.56
CA TRP A 29 5.65 5.45 7.21
C TRP A 29 5.17 6.91 7.35
N GLN A 30 4.57 7.50 6.31
CA GLN A 30 4.00 8.85 6.38
C GLN A 30 2.86 8.93 7.41
N TYR A 31 2.03 7.88 7.52
CA TYR A 31 0.97 7.82 8.52
C TYR A 31 1.53 7.82 9.95
N GLU A 32 2.53 6.99 10.24
CA GLU A 32 3.21 7.01 11.54
C GLU A 32 3.83 8.38 11.84
N LYS A 33 4.44 9.03 10.84
CA LYS A 33 5.00 10.38 10.98
C LYS A 33 3.94 11.44 11.22
N ALA A 34 2.78 11.36 10.58
CA ALA A 34 1.68 12.29 10.83
C ALA A 34 1.13 12.13 12.25
N PHE A 35 1.05 10.88 12.74
CA PHE A 35 0.62 10.60 14.10
C PHE A 35 1.59 11.20 15.13
N GLU A 36 2.90 10.99 14.97
CA GLU A 36 3.93 11.63 15.81
C GLU A 36 3.82 13.16 15.79
N LEU A 37 3.57 13.74 14.61
CA LEU A 37 3.40 15.20 14.47
C LEU A 37 2.14 15.70 15.19
N TRP A 38 1.04 14.95 15.11
CA TRP A 38 -0.21 15.25 15.81
C TRP A 38 -0.03 15.22 17.32
N GLU A 39 0.62 14.20 17.88
CA GLU A 39 0.94 14.13 19.30
C GLU A 39 1.84 15.28 19.77
N SER A 40 2.77 15.73 18.91
CA SER A 40 3.72 16.80 19.22
C SER A 40 3.18 18.24 19.05
N ASP A 41 2.01 18.42 18.44
CA ASP A 41 1.40 19.74 18.15
C ASP A 41 0.00 19.87 18.77
N PRO A 42 -0.14 19.83 20.11
CA PRO A 42 -1.43 19.85 20.80
C PRO A 42 -2.21 21.16 20.59
N TYR A 43 -1.53 22.21 20.10
CA TYR A 43 -2.11 23.53 19.86
C TYR A 43 -2.42 23.79 18.37
N GLY A 44 -2.14 22.82 17.47
CA GLY A 44 -2.41 22.95 16.03
C GLY A 44 -1.73 24.15 15.38
N ILE A 45 -0.50 24.48 15.81
CA ILE A 45 0.20 25.69 15.35
C ILE A 45 0.74 25.51 13.92
N ARG A 46 1.04 24.25 13.55
CA ARG A 46 1.51 23.90 12.22
C ARG A 46 0.33 23.73 11.26
N SER A 47 0.57 24.08 10.01
CA SER A 47 -0.40 23.91 8.94
C SER A 47 0.24 23.12 7.81
N TYR A 48 -0.56 22.34 7.08
CA TYR A 48 -0.12 21.36 6.08
C TYR A 48 -0.94 21.45 4.78
N ASN A 49 -1.35 22.66 4.40
CA ASN A 49 -2.25 22.86 3.26
C ASN A 49 -1.63 22.38 1.94
N GLU A 50 -0.34 22.68 1.69
CA GLU A 50 0.33 22.24 0.45
C GLU A 50 0.33 20.70 0.34
N VAL A 51 0.66 20.03 1.43
CA VAL A 51 0.75 18.56 1.49
C VAL A 51 -0.62 17.93 1.39
N ALA A 52 -1.64 18.54 2.00
CA ALA A 52 -3.02 18.09 1.85
C ALA A 52 -3.47 18.10 0.38
N ASP A 53 -3.16 19.17 -0.36
CA ASP A 53 -3.45 19.25 -1.80
C ASP A 53 -2.70 18.17 -2.59
N GLU A 54 -1.43 17.88 -2.24
CA GLU A 54 -0.67 16.79 -2.84
C GLU A 54 -1.29 15.42 -2.58
N PHE A 55 -1.76 15.16 -1.34
CA PHE A 55 -2.44 13.90 -1.01
C PHE A 55 -3.78 13.78 -1.74
N GLN A 56 -4.55 14.86 -1.87
CA GLN A 56 -5.77 14.84 -2.69
C GLN A 56 -5.46 14.48 -4.14
N GLN A 57 -4.39 15.01 -4.73
CA GLN A 57 -3.96 14.63 -6.08
C GLN A 57 -3.57 13.14 -6.14
N PHE A 58 -2.81 12.65 -5.17
CA PHE A 58 -2.44 11.23 -5.05
C PHE A 58 -3.69 10.32 -5.03
N GLN A 59 -4.68 10.68 -4.22
CA GLN A 59 -5.97 9.99 -4.12
C GLN A 59 -6.72 9.96 -5.46
N VAL A 60 -6.85 11.13 -6.11
CA VAL A 60 -7.54 11.28 -7.40
C VAL A 60 -6.87 10.45 -8.49
N LEU A 61 -5.53 10.42 -8.54
CA LEU A 61 -4.80 9.65 -9.55
C LEU A 61 -5.09 8.15 -9.45
N MET A 62 -5.10 7.59 -8.24
CA MET A 62 -5.43 6.17 -8.02
C MET A 62 -6.88 5.85 -8.38
N GLN A 63 -7.83 6.70 -7.96
CA GLN A 63 -9.24 6.51 -8.26
C GLN A 63 -9.50 6.57 -9.77
N ARG A 64 -8.99 7.61 -10.45
CA ARG A 64 -9.12 7.75 -11.91
C ARG A 64 -8.48 6.59 -12.67
N PHE A 65 -7.35 6.08 -12.20
CA PHE A 65 -6.72 4.91 -12.82
C PHE A 65 -7.65 3.70 -12.78
N VAL A 66 -8.26 3.40 -11.63
CA VAL A 66 -9.17 2.25 -11.46
C VAL A 66 -10.47 2.45 -12.25
N GLU A 67 -11.05 3.65 -12.25
CA GLU A 67 -12.28 3.95 -12.98
C GLU A 67 -12.12 3.78 -14.49
N ASN A 68 -10.97 4.19 -15.03
CA ASN A 68 -10.68 4.12 -16.46
C ASN A 68 -10.10 2.77 -16.89
N GLU A 69 -9.64 1.93 -15.96
CA GLU A 69 -8.90 0.69 -16.24
C GLU A 69 -9.59 -0.22 -17.26
N ARG A 70 -10.91 -0.37 -17.17
CA ARG A 70 -11.71 -1.22 -18.08
C ARG A 70 -11.61 -0.83 -19.56
N PHE A 71 -11.22 0.41 -19.85
CA PHE A 71 -11.10 0.94 -21.20
C PHE A 71 -9.65 0.99 -21.71
N GLN A 72 -8.67 0.69 -20.85
CA GLN A 72 -7.25 0.93 -21.13
C GLN A 72 -6.42 -0.34 -21.33
N GLY A 73 -7.07 -1.52 -21.36
CA GLY A 73 -6.41 -2.81 -21.56
C GLY A 73 -5.77 -3.39 -20.29
N PRO A 74 -4.71 -4.21 -20.40
CA PRO A 74 -4.07 -4.84 -19.25
C PRO A 74 -3.47 -3.82 -18.27
N ARG A 75 -3.66 -4.05 -16.97
CA ARG A 75 -3.28 -3.10 -15.90
C ARG A 75 -1.82 -2.65 -15.95
N VAL A 76 -0.90 -3.60 -16.11
CA VAL A 76 0.55 -3.34 -16.13
C VAL A 76 0.90 -2.45 -17.34
N GLU A 77 0.40 -2.79 -18.52
CA GLU A 77 0.63 -1.99 -19.73
C GLU A 77 0.02 -0.59 -19.61
N ASN A 78 -1.19 -0.51 -19.07
CA ASN A 78 -1.88 0.76 -18.81
C ASN A 78 -1.06 1.65 -17.85
N TYR A 79 -0.53 1.07 -16.77
CA TYR A 79 0.33 1.77 -15.82
C TYR A 79 1.59 2.33 -16.50
N VAL A 80 2.30 1.50 -17.28
CA VAL A 80 3.54 1.89 -17.95
C VAL A 80 3.29 2.97 -19.00
N LYS A 81 2.25 2.82 -19.84
CA LYS A 81 1.88 3.81 -20.86
C LYS A 81 1.58 5.17 -20.24
N ASN A 82 0.89 5.16 -19.10
CA ASN A 82 0.51 6.40 -18.43
C ASN A 82 1.59 6.99 -17.53
N ARG A 83 2.73 6.32 -17.31
CA ARG A 83 3.81 6.81 -16.44
C ARG A 83 4.33 8.20 -16.85
N CYS A 84 4.27 8.54 -18.13
CA CYS A 84 4.68 9.86 -18.62
C CYS A 84 3.62 10.96 -18.41
N VAL A 85 2.33 10.59 -18.42
CA VAL A 85 1.17 11.49 -18.35
C VAL A 85 0.71 11.68 -16.91
N MET A 86 0.68 10.60 -16.12
CA MET A 86 0.34 10.55 -14.69
C MET A 86 1.59 10.27 -13.87
N ARG A 87 2.58 11.17 -13.94
CA ARG A 87 3.91 10.98 -13.34
C ARG A 87 3.88 10.65 -11.85
N ASN A 88 2.89 11.20 -11.14
CA ASN A 88 2.76 11.06 -9.69
C ASN A 88 1.85 9.88 -9.29
N LEU A 89 1.39 9.04 -10.23
CA LEU A 89 0.58 7.87 -9.88
C LEU A 89 1.40 6.92 -9.00
N LEU A 90 0.84 6.56 -7.84
CA LEU A 90 1.51 5.78 -6.80
C LEU A 90 2.75 6.49 -6.20
N GLN A 91 2.92 7.80 -6.39
CA GLN A 91 3.93 8.57 -5.67
C GLN A 91 3.29 9.20 -4.45
N VAL A 92 3.65 8.71 -3.28
CA VAL A 92 3.12 9.19 -2.02
C VAL A 92 3.80 10.52 -1.67
N PRO A 93 3.04 11.60 -1.39
CA PRO A 93 3.59 12.89 -0.97
C PRO A 93 4.39 12.81 0.33
N VAL A 94 5.34 13.73 0.48
CA VAL A 94 6.18 13.82 1.68
C VAL A 94 5.62 14.87 2.62
N ILE A 95 5.35 14.51 3.88
CA ILE A 95 4.88 15.46 4.87
C ILE A 95 5.94 16.54 5.13
N ARG A 96 5.49 17.79 4.98
CA ARG A 96 6.24 19.02 5.24
C ARG A 96 5.27 20.11 5.70
N GLY A 97 5.67 20.90 6.68
CA GLY A 97 4.85 22.01 7.16
C GLY A 97 4.88 23.20 6.21
N ASP A 98 3.78 23.97 6.16
CA ASP A 98 3.68 25.15 5.31
C ASP A 98 4.72 26.22 5.69
N ASN A 99 5.28 26.88 4.68
CA ASN A 99 6.27 27.92 4.86
C ASN A 99 5.73 29.14 5.63
N LEU A 100 6.54 29.75 6.51
CA LEU A 100 6.15 30.93 7.29
C LEU A 100 5.73 32.13 6.41
N LYS A 101 6.28 32.22 5.18
CA LYS A 101 5.91 33.24 4.18
C LYS A 101 4.48 33.05 3.67
N GLU A 102 4.00 31.81 3.58
CA GLU A 102 2.63 31.50 3.18
C GLU A 102 1.64 31.75 4.33
N LYS A 103 2.02 31.41 5.56
CA LYS A 103 1.25 31.78 6.76
C LYS A 103 0.97 33.29 6.85
N LYS A 104 1.96 34.13 6.53
CA LYS A 104 1.78 35.60 6.48
C LYS A 104 0.82 36.05 5.36
N LYS A 105 0.80 35.35 4.22
CA LYS A 105 -0.15 35.62 3.12
C LYS A 105 -1.58 35.15 3.46
N ALA A 106 -1.73 34.01 4.13
CA ALA A 106 -3.01 33.48 4.60
C ALA A 106 -3.64 34.37 5.68
N ARG A 107 -2.85 34.82 6.67
CA ARG A 107 -3.29 35.79 7.70
C ARG A 107 -3.78 37.10 7.11
N ARG A 108 -3.08 37.65 6.11
CA ARG A 108 -3.51 38.87 5.40
C ARG A 108 -4.81 38.71 4.61
N LYS A 109 -5.17 37.47 4.24
CA LYS A 109 -6.42 37.14 3.54
C LYS A 109 -7.58 36.76 4.47
N GLY A 110 -7.41 36.85 5.80
CA GLY A 110 -8.45 36.43 6.76
C GLY A 110 -8.73 34.92 6.73
N LYS A 111 -7.79 34.11 6.21
CA LYS A 111 -7.97 32.70 5.85
C LYS A 111 -7.57 31.73 6.96
N ASP A 112 -7.46 32.19 8.22
CA ASP A 112 -7.04 31.36 9.36
C ASP A 112 -8.07 30.27 9.71
N ALA A 113 -9.31 30.35 9.19
CA ALA A 113 -10.37 29.36 9.44
C ALA A 113 -10.26 28.06 8.61
N TYR A 114 -9.33 27.97 7.64
CA TYR A 114 -9.22 26.82 6.72
C TYR A 114 -7.85 26.13 6.74
N ALA A 115 -7.03 26.37 7.77
CA ALA A 115 -5.71 25.75 7.85
C ALA A 115 -5.84 24.25 8.13
N ILE A 116 -5.23 23.41 7.29
CA ILE A 116 -5.11 21.97 7.56
C ILE A 116 -4.17 21.76 8.74
N THR A 117 -4.71 21.34 9.87
CA THR A 117 -4.00 20.97 11.10
C THR A 117 -3.46 19.54 11.03
N SER A 118 -2.71 19.12 12.04
CA SER A 118 -2.11 17.77 12.11
C SER A 118 -3.16 16.66 12.24
N ASP A 119 -4.26 16.88 12.95
CA ASP A 119 -5.40 15.96 13.05
C ASP A 119 -6.08 15.75 11.69
N ILE A 120 -6.39 16.83 10.96
CA ILE A 120 -6.97 16.74 9.61
C ILE A 120 -5.99 16.06 8.65
N LEU A 121 -4.68 16.28 8.80
CA LEU A 121 -3.67 15.59 7.99
C LEU A 121 -3.69 14.07 8.22
N VAL A 122 -3.85 13.62 9.47
CA VAL A 122 -4.00 12.19 9.79
C VAL A 122 -5.24 11.62 9.09
N GLU A 123 -6.39 12.30 9.14
CA GLU A 123 -7.61 11.86 8.43
C GLU A 123 -7.41 11.74 6.91
N ILE A 124 -6.69 12.69 6.30
CA ILE A 124 -6.35 12.67 4.87
C ILE A 124 -5.46 11.44 4.54
N LEU A 125 -4.52 11.11 5.40
CA LEU A 125 -3.65 9.94 5.24
C LEU A 125 -4.44 8.64 5.40
N GLU A 126 -5.35 8.55 6.37
CA GLU A 126 -6.24 7.40 6.50
C GLU A 126 -7.08 7.19 5.24
N GLU A 127 -7.62 8.25 4.65
CA GLU A 127 -8.38 8.13 3.40
C GLU A 127 -7.47 7.70 2.24
N SER A 128 -6.24 8.21 2.20
CA SER A 128 -5.21 7.77 1.24
C SER A 128 -4.92 6.27 1.37
N ILE A 129 -4.85 5.76 2.60
CA ILE A 129 -4.69 4.34 2.95
C ILE A 129 -5.90 3.52 2.47
N ARG A 130 -7.13 4.02 2.65
CA ARG A 130 -8.34 3.36 2.16
C ARG A 130 -8.37 3.31 0.63
N ILE A 131 -7.92 4.37 -0.05
CA ILE A 131 -7.90 4.44 -1.51
C ILE A 131 -6.83 3.51 -2.10
N ILE A 132 -5.61 3.47 -1.54
CA ILE A 132 -4.59 2.52 -2.03
C ILE A 132 -5.02 1.07 -1.79
N TRP A 133 -5.71 0.78 -0.69
CA TRP A 133 -6.30 -0.54 -0.47
C TRP A 133 -7.32 -0.90 -1.55
N ARG A 134 -8.23 0.02 -1.90
CA ARG A 134 -9.19 -0.19 -3.01
C ARG A 134 -8.46 -0.38 -4.34
N PHE A 135 -7.37 0.36 -4.57
CA PHE A 135 -6.53 0.23 -5.75
C PHE A 135 -5.89 -1.16 -5.84
N ILE A 136 -5.26 -1.64 -4.78
CA ILE A 136 -4.64 -2.98 -4.70
C ILE A 136 -5.71 -4.07 -4.89
N ARG A 137 -6.86 -3.91 -4.24
CA ARG A 137 -7.97 -4.86 -4.35
C ARG A 137 -8.59 -4.88 -5.75
N ALA A 138 -8.49 -3.82 -6.54
CA ALA A 138 -8.95 -3.83 -7.93
C ALA A 138 -8.02 -4.65 -8.85
N ASP A 139 -6.77 -4.91 -8.44
CA ASP A 139 -5.84 -5.73 -9.21
C ASP A 139 -6.29 -7.20 -9.22
N LYS A 140 -6.60 -7.72 -10.41
CA LYS A 140 -7.04 -9.11 -10.61
C LYS A 140 -5.97 -10.11 -10.19
N ASN A 141 -4.69 -9.80 -10.40
CA ASN A 141 -3.59 -10.67 -10.02
C ASN A 141 -3.36 -10.70 -8.49
N ALA A 142 -3.84 -9.70 -7.74
CA ALA A 142 -3.82 -9.72 -6.26
C ALA A 142 -4.98 -10.55 -5.66
N ASN A 143 -5.97 -10.93 -6.48
CA ASN A 143 -7.15 -11.70 -6.05
C ASN A 143 -7.22 -13.09 -6.69
N SER A 144 -6.41 -13.37 -7.70
CA SER A 144 -6.27 -14.70 -8.25
C SER A 144 -5.86 -15.67 -7.15
N THR A 145 -6.53 -16.82 -7.08
CA THR A 145 -6.05 -17.91 -6.25
C THR A 145 -4.63 -18.26 -6.68
N ILE A 146 -3.74 -18.42 -5.69
CA ILE A 146 -2.32 -18.76 -5.86
C ILE A 146 -2.14 -20.00 -6.77
N ALA A 147 -3.16 -20.86 -6.84
CA ALA A 147 -3.20 -22.06 -7.68
C ALA A 147 -3.40 -21.80 -9.18
N CYS A 148 -3.86 -20.61 -9.61
CA CYS A 148 -4.35 -20.40 -10.98
C CYS A 148 -3.22 -20.11 -11.98
N ARG A 149 -2.05 -19.66 -11.51
CA ARG A 149 -0.84 -19.63 -12.31
C ARG A 149 0.08 -20.66 -11.73
N LYS A 150 0.17 -21.82 -12.39
CA LYS A 150 1.41 -22.60 -12.36
C LYS A 150 2.49 -21.63 -12.83
N THR A 151 3.09 -20.88 -11.92
CA THR A 151 4.33 -20.14 -12.15
C THR A 151 5.19 -21.10 -12.94
N ARG A 152 5.73 -20.65 -14.06
CA ARG A 152 6.58 -21.47 -14.91
C ARG A 152 7.76 -21.94 -14.05
N ARG A 153 7.57 -23.07 -13.37
CA ARG A 153 8.55 -23.73 -12.47
C ARG A 153 9.82 -24.10 -13.23
N GLU A 154 9.74 -24.08 -14.55
CA GLU A 154 10.79 -24.39 -15.50
C GLU A 154 12.04 -23.50 -15.36
N GLU A 155 11.95 -22.33 -14.73
CA GLU A 155 13.08 -21.37 -14.60
C GLU A 155 13.62 -21.21 -13.15
N LEU A 156 13.03 -21.88 -12.15
CA LEU A 156 13.44 -21.75 -10.74
C LEU A 156 14.33 -22.91 -10.28
N GLN A 157 15.29 -22.62 -9.39
CA GLN A 157 16.11 -23.66 -8.75
C GLN A 157 15.28 -24.48 -7.73
N ASP A 158 15.70 -25.71 -7.42
CA ASP A 158 14.97 -26.59 -6.47
C ASP A 158 14.81 -25.94 -5.07
N SER A 159 15.80 -25.15 -4.64
CA SER A 159 15.73 -24.35 -3.41
C SER A 159 14.64 -23.27 -3.46
N ASP A 160 14.50 -22.57 -4.58
CA ASP A 160 13.49 -21.53 -4.76
C ASP A 160 12.08 -22.12 -4.83
N VAL A 161 11.93 -23.32 -5.41
CA VAL A 161 10.66 -24.03 -5.45
C VAL A 161 10.18 -24.41 -4.05
N LYS A 162 11.10 -24.85 -3.18
CA LYS A 162 10.82 -25.11 -1.76
C LYS A 162 10.39 -23.83 -1.05
N LEU A 163 11.18 -22.77 -1.16
CA LEU A 163 10.87 -21.47 -0.55
C LEU A 163 9.53 -20.90 -1.03
N LEU A 164 9.25 -20.97 -2.33
CA LEU A 164 7.97 -20.55 -2.90
C LEU A 164 6.79 -21.32 -2.27
N THR A 165 6.93 -22.63 -2.13
CA THR A 165 5.88 -23.46 -1.51
C THR A 165 5.68 -23.08 -0.03
N GLU A 166 6.78 -22.88 0.71
CA GLU A 166 6.74 -22.43 2.10
C GLU A 166 6.01 -21.08 2.24
N VAL A 167 6.41 -20.07 1.46
CA VAL A 167 5.80 -18.73 1.46
C VAL A 167 4.31 -18.80 1.10
N GLN A 168 3.92 -19.60 0.10
CA GLN A 168 2.52 -19.79 -0.26
C GLN A 168 1.72 -20.42 0.89
N THR A 169 2.27 -21.43 1.55
CA THR A 169 1.59 -22.07 2.69
C THR A 169 1.47 -21.13 3.90
N ASP A 170 2.50 -20.33 4.18
CA ASP A 170 2.46 -19.35 5.26
C ASP A 170 1.45 -18.24 4.98
N LEU A 171 1.42 -17.70 3.75
CA LEU A 171 0.40 -16.74 3.31
C LEU A 171 -1.02 -17.28 3.53
N LEU A 172 -1.32 -18.48 3.03
CA LEU A 172 -2.64 -19.10 3.19
C LEU A 172 -3.00 -19.37 4.64
N LYS A 173 -2.01 -19.67 5.50
CA LYS A 173 -2.19 -19.87 6.93
C LYS A 173 -2.51 -18.55 7.63
N LYS A 174 -1.78 -17.48 7.30
CA LYS A 174 -1.97 -16.14 7.88
C LYS A 174 -3.27 -15.48 7.41
N GLU A 175 -3.66 -15.64 6.14
CA GLU A 175 -4.96 -15.19 5.65
C GLU A 175 -6.12 -15.88 6.35
N ARG A 176 -6.00 -17.19 6.63
CA ARG A 176 -6.99 -17.94 7.41
C ARG A 176 -7.10 -17.41 8.84
N LYS A 177 -5.96 -17.28 9.54
CA LYS A 177 -5.91 -16.72 10.89
C LYS A 177 -6.50 -15.30 10.96
N LEU A 178 -6.20 -14.46 9.96
CA LEU A 178 -6.74 -13.10 9.86
C LEU A 178 -8.27 -13.15 9.71
N LYS A 179 -8.80 -13.98 8.82
CA LYS A 179 -10.26 -14.17 8.64
C LYS A 179 -10.93 -14.70 9.89
N ASP A 180 -10.32 -15.65 10.60
CA ASP A 180 -10.87 -16.24 11.82
C ASP A 180 -10.92 -15.22 12.96
N THR A 181 -9.90 -14.36 13.06
CA THR A 181 -9.88 -13.25 14.01
C THR A 181 -10.98 -12.23 13.70
N LEU A 182 -11.26 -11.99 12.41
CA LEU A 182 -12.31 -11.08 11.96
C LEU A 182 -13.72 -11.66 12.06
N ARG A 183 -13.91 -12.98 12.00
CA ARG A 183 -15.25 -13.58 12.19
C ARG A 183 -15.82 -13.35 13.60
N GLY A 184 -14.97 -12.96 14.56
CA GLY A 184 -15.39 -12.54 15.90
C GLY A 184 -15.73 -11.05 16.06
N GLY A 185 -15.62 -10.22 15.00
CA GLY A 185 -15.86 -8.77 15.08
C GLY A 185 -16.32 -8.14 13.75
N ASN A 186 -17.19 -7.13 13.81
CA ASN A 186 -17.68 -6.43 12.61
C ASN A 186 -16.53 -5.88 11.74
N CYS A 187 -16.64 -6.05 10.41
CA CYS A 187 -15.69 -5.61 9.36
C CYS A 187 -14.89 -4.32 9.71
N ILE A 188 -13.56 -4.40 9.69
CA ILE A 188 -12.63 -3.29 10.02
C ILE A 188 -12.90 -2.00 9.23
N LEU A 189 -13.34 -2.11 7.97
CA LEU A 189 -13.70 -0.93 7.15
C LEU A 189 -14.82 -0.08 7.79
N LYS A 190 -15.68 -0.68 8.63
CA LYS A 190 -16.71 0.05 9.39
C LYS A 190 -16.20 0.63 10.72
N ARG A 191 -15.02 0.20 11.19
CA ARG A 191 -14.42 0.62 12.46
C ARG A 191 -13.40 1.74 12.34
N PHE A 192 -12.77 1.92 11.16
CA PHE A 192 -12.17 3.22 10.80
C PHE A 192 -13.17 4.38 10.88
N GLN A 193 -14.47 4.10 10.96
CA GLN A 193 -15.55 5.08 11.15
C GLN A 193 -15.90 5.31 12.64
N LYS A 194 -15.33 4.54 13.57
CA LYS A 194 -15.60 4.58 15.01
C LYS A 194 -14.29 4.52 15.80
N HIS A 195 -13.87 5.70 16.26
CA HIS A 195 -12.65 6.04 17.02
C HIS A 195 -12.43 5.30 18.38
N GLU A 196 -12.99 4.12 18.62
CA GLU A 196 -13.07 3.55 19.99
C GLU A 196 -12.06 2.44 20.33
N ASP A 197 -11.23 1.94 19.40
CA ASP A 197 -10.18 0.93 19.71
C ASP A 197 -9.01 0.97 18.69
N GLU A 198 -8.46 2.16 18.44
CA GLU A 198 -7.62 2.53 17.30
C GLU A 198 -6.40 1.64 17.06
N GLY A 199 -5.62 1.34 18.11
CA GLY A 199 -4.29 0.75 17.92
C GLY A 199 -4.29 -0.67 17.33
N SER A 200 -5.33 -1.47 17.60
CA SER A 200 -5.39 -2.85 17.12
C SER A 200 -5.96 -2.96 15.70
N ASP A 201 -6.96 -2.14 15.37
CA ASP A 201 -7.69 -2.19 14.10
C ASP A 201 -6.81 -1.77 12.91
N HIS A 202 -5.91 -0.79 13.09
CA HIS A 202 -4.94 -0.41 12.06
C HIS A 202 -3.96 -1.54 11.72
N LEU A 203 -3.46 -2.26 12.73
CA LEU A 203 -2.53 -3.37 12.52
C LEU A 203 -3.16 -4.51 11.72
N TYR A 204 -4.44 -4.82 11.99
CA TYR A 204 -5.17 -5.81 11.21
C TYR A 204 -5.33 -5.36 9.75
N PHE A 205 -5.70 -4.10 9.54
CA PHE A 205 -5.86 -3.56 8.20
C PHE A 205 -4.53 -3.58 7.43
N PHE A 206 -3.45 -3.09 8.05
CA PHE A 206 -2.12 -3.08 7.44
C PHE A 206 -1.64 -4.47 7.08
N SER A 207 -1.81 -5.43 7.99
CA SER A 207 -1.49 -6.83 7.73
C SER A 207 -2.32 -7.41 6.59
N GLN A 208 -3.58 -6.98 6.44
CA GLN A 208 -4.44 -7.39 5.32
C GLN A 208 -3.89 -6.87 3.98
N VAL A 209 -3.43 -5.61 3.95
CA VAL A 209 -2.80 -5.03 2.75
C VAL A 209 -1.48 -5.74 2.44
N ASP A 210 -0.63 -5.96 3.44
CA ASP A 210 0.65 -6.67 3.30
C ASP A 210 0.46 -8.07 2.70
N MET A 211 -0.46 -8.87 3.25
CA MET A 211 -0.76 -10.20 2.71
C MET A 211 -1.28 -10.13 1.25
N LYS A 212 -2.04 -9.09 0.90
CA LYS A 212 -2.50 -8.88 -0.47
C LYS A 212 -1.38 -8.49 -1.43
N LEU A 213 -0.43 -7.68 -0.99
CA LEU A 213 0.76 -7.36 -1.77
C LEU A 213 1.64 -8.60 -1.97
N VAL A 214 1.88 -9.40 -0.92
CA VAL A 214 2.59 -10.67 -1.04
C VAL A 214 1.89 -11.59 -2.04
N SER A 215 0.56 -11.73 -1.96
CA SER A 215 -0.21 -12.50 -2.94
C SER A 215 -0.01 -11.98 -4.37
N ARG A 216 0.02 -10.66 -4.57
CA ARG A 216 0.24 -10.04 -5.88
C ARG A 216 1.64 -10.32 -6.44
N VAL A 217 2.67 -10.25 -5.59
CA VAL A 217 4.07 -10.54 -5.95
C VAL A 217 4.21 -12.01 -6.36
N LEU A 218 3.64 -12.94 -5.57
CA LEU A 218 3.65 -14.37 -5.90
C LEU A 218 2.92 -14.72 -7.21
N ASN A 219 1.99 -13.86 -7.66
CA ASN A 219 1.23 -14.02 -8.89
C ASN A 219 1.82 -13.27 -10.11
N MET A 220 3.03 -12.72 -9.98
CA MET A 220 3.78 -12.17 -11.10
C MET A 220 4.12 -13.26 -12.13
N SER A 221 4.35 -12.84 -13.38
CA SER A 221 4.71 -13.71 -14.50
C SER A 221 6.08 -14.37 -14.34
N SER A 222 7.01 -13.68 -13.67
CA SER A 222 8.32 -14.17 -13.23
C SER A 222 8.57 -13.68 -11.80
N ILE A 223 9.29 -14.46 -11.00
CA ILE A 223 9.67 -14.09 -9.64
C ILE A 223 11.12 -14.48 -9.37
N THR A 224 11.88 -13.59 -8.74
CA THR A 224 13.28 -13.83 -8.37
C THR A 224 13.40 -14.37 -6.94
N THR A 225 14.55 -14.97 -6.61
CA THR A 225 14.85 -15.41 -5.24
C THR A 225 14.76 -14.25 -4.24
N GLU A 226 15.24 -13.06 -4.60
CA GLU A 226 15.18 -11.87 -3.74
C GLU A 226 13.73 -11.45 -3.45
N GLN A 227 12.86 -11.52 -4.46
CA GLN A 227 11.42 -11.23 -4.30
C GLN A 227 10.72 -12.28 -3.43
N LEU A 228 11.11 -13.56 -3.53
CA LEU A 228 10.62 -14.61 -2.62
C LEU A 228 11.08 -14.37 -1.18
N VAL A 229 12.34 -13.99 -0.98
CA VAL A 229 12.88 -13.61 0.33
C VAL A 229 12.16 -12.38 0.88
N TRP A 230 11.85 -11.38 0.04
CA TRP A 230 11.03 -10.23 0.42
C TRP A 230 9.65 -10.68 0.89
N CYS A 231 8.96 -11.56 0.15
CA CYS A 231 7.67 -12.11 0.56
C CYS A 231 7.74 -12.83 1.91
N HIS A 232 8.75 -13.70 2.08
CA HIS A 232 8.99 -14.40 3.33
C HIS A 232 9.20 -13.41 4.49
N ASN A 233 10.07 -12.43 4.31
CA ASN A 233 10.38 -11.42 5.32
C ASN A 233 9.15 -10.60 5.67
N LYS A 234 8.40 -10.13 4.66
CA LYS A 234 7.17 -9.35 4.85
C LYS A 234 6.13 -10.13 5.65
N LEU A 235 5.93 -11.41 5.33
CA LEU A 235 5.06 -12.26 6.13
C LEU A 235 5.60 -12.47 7.54
N SER A 236 6.91 -12.72 7.71
CA SER A 236 7.52 -13.06 9.01
C SER A 236 7.27 -12.03 10.11
N LYS A 237 7.01 -10.76 9.73
CA LYS A 237 6.70 -9.67 10.65
C LYS A 237 5.31 -9.74 11.25
N ILE A 238 4.41 -10.52 10.65
CA ILE A 238 3.02 -10.65 11.09
C ILE A 238 2.86 -11.89 11.97
N HIS A 239 2.60 -11.67 13.25
CA HIS A 239 2.43 -12.71 14.26
C HIS A 239 1.00 -12.77 14.78
N PHE A 240 0.54 -13.97 15.10
CA PHE A 240 -0.77 -14.20 15.71
C PHE A 240 -0.58 -14.90 17.05
N VAL A 241 -0.84 -14.20 18.14
CA VAL A 241 -0.72 -14.70 19.52
C VAL A 241 -2.07 -14.54 20.22
N ASN A 242 -2.66 -15.63 20.72
CA ASN A 242 -3.95 -15.60 21.43
C ASN A 242 -5.08 -14.86 20.67
N ARG A 243 -5.21 -15.10 19.36
CA ARG A 243 -6.14 -14.40 18.45
C ARG A 243 -5.90 -12.88 18.31
N LYS A 244 -4.83 -12.33 18.87
CA LYS A 244 -4.39 -10.96 18.63
C LYS A 244 -3.28 -10.93 17.59
N ILE A 245 -3.29 -9.90 16.74
CA ILE A 245 -2.23 -9.65 15.79
C ILE A 245 -1.12 -8.83 16.45
N ARG A 246 0.12 -9.14 16.11
CA ARG A 246 1.30 -8.32 16.41
C ARG A 246 2.10 -8.17 15.14
N VAL A 247 2.55 -6.94 14.86
CA VAL A 247 3.36 -6.65 13.69
C VAL A 247 4.65 -6.02 14.16
N ASP A 248 5.78 -6.61 13.78
CA ASP A 248 7.09 -6.05 14.06
C ASP A 248 7.33 -4.84 13.12
N PRO A 249 7.73 -3.66 13.64
CA PRO A 249 8.06 -2.51 12.80
C PRO A 249 9.16 -2.87 11.81
N SER A 250 8.94 -2.59 10.53
CA SER A 250 9.97 -2.74 9.50
C SER A 250 9.60 -1.94 8.27
N PHE A 251 10.62 -1.45 7.57
CA PHE A 251 10.50 -0.83 6.27
C PHE A 251 11.21 -1.72 5.26
N LEU A 252 10.46 -2.38 4.37
CA LEU A 252 10.98 -3.41 3.48
C LEU A 252 10.90 -2.94 2.01
N LEU A 253 12.01 -2.40 1.51
CA LEU A 253 12.15 -2.05 0.10
C LEU A 253 11.95 -3.29 -0.79
N PHE A 254 11.15 -3.14 -1.83
CA PHE A 254 10.92 -4.21 -2.79
C PHE A 254 12.12 -4.38 -3.73
N PRO A 255 12.65 -5.61 -3.92
CA PRO A 255 13.74 -5.87 -4.87
C PRO A 255 13.22 -5.83 -6.31
N CYS A 256 13.65 -4.80 -7.03
CA CYS A 256 13.30 -4.52 -8.43
C CYS A 256 14.35 -5.09 -9.38
#